data_AF-A0A1G7C1W7-F1
#
_entry.id   AF-A0A1G7C1W7-F1
#
_cell.length_a   1.000
_cell.length_b   1.000
_cell.length_c   1.000
_cell.angle_alpha   90.00
_cell.angle_beta   90.00
_cell.angle_gamma   90.00
#
_symmetry.space_group_name_H-M   'P 1'
#
loop_
_entity.id
_entity.type
_entity.pdbx_description
1 polymer ?
#
loop_
_entity_poly.entity_id
_entity_poly.type
_entity_poly.pdbx_seq_one_letter_code
_entity_poly.pdbx_strand_id
1 'polypeptide(L)'
;MKSIFYTLAVVMSLLPACKKDNAPSLPGLVPVTISTPGSEAGYLYIDGKYTGKTAPGTVNLSAGHHTMGVALKNSGTYLRKTLTAAANTAVAFTTADKPVPKTWKALWIGLYETRGNTATGDCSTHFSTADLDAGYHFFTWSLKEHFEKYAWGTMKWEVERKDITAPVTLTKGNSGYTVEPATIAALTPQIQPGVYDCVFVFWREKEGPCGFPGNYFGLARTNPIAEAMKTGYVTVKLDPGADITATINQYKTSDPGVWVHEWLHTVGENFYQEKGLNLPEKAGGFSVHAAELYHYTFPWMDWYRDFISGRVSNTGSSPAYLGIGPEALLGCTVRETAVNGCP
;
A
#
# COMPACT_ATOMS: atom_id res chain seq x y z
N MET A 1 -89.31 -21.21 -25.25
CA MET A 1 -89.72 -20.02 -26.03
C MET A 1 -90.09 -18.91 -25.05
N LYS A 2 -89.17 -17.98 -24.78
CA LYS A 2 -89.39 -16.58 -24.32
C LYS A 2 -88.04 -16.00 -23.87
N SER A 3 -87.58 -15.02 -24.64
CA SER A 3 -86.41 -14.18 -24.40
C SER A 3 -86.59 -13.29 -23.18
N ILE A 4 -85.52 -13.06 -22.40
CA ILE A 4 -85.36 -11.84 -21.61
C ILE A 4 -83.93 -11.31 -21.82
N PHE A 5 -83.90 -10.00 -22.03
CA PHE A 5 -82.83 -9.13 -22.49
C PHE A 5 -82.00 -8.53 -21.34
N TYR A 6 -80.79 -8.07 -21.70
CA TYR A 6 -79.97 -6.98 -21.13
C TYR A 6 -79.57 -7.01 -19.64
N THR A 7 -78.27 -6.90 -19.35
CA THR A 7 -77.59 -5.62 -19.02
C THR A 7 -76.11 -5.90 -18.72
N LEU A 8 -75.20 -5.45 -19.59
CA LEU A 8 -73.76 -5.43 -19.34
C LEU A 8 -73.42 -4.10 -18.67
N ALA A 9 -73.23 -4.10 -17.34
CA ALA A 9 -72.79 -2.93 -16.60
C ALA A 9 -71.25 -2.83 -16.67
N VAL A 10 -70.77 -1.79 -17.33
CA VAL A 10 -69.38 -1.34 -17.33
C VAL A 10 -69.04 -0.79 -15.95
N VAL A 11 -68.23 -1.51 -15.17
CA VAL A 11 -67.60 -0.95 -13.97
C VAL A 11 -66.33 -0.22 -14.40
N MET A 12 -66.47 1.09 -14.64
CA MET A 12 -65.34 2.02 -14.64
C MET A 12 -64.85 2.17 -13.20
N SER A 13 -63.80 1.43 -12.84
CA SER A 13 -63.04 1.67 -11.62
C SER A 13 -62.22 2.95 -11.78
N LEU A 14 -62.68 4.01 -11.11
CA LEU A 14 -61.94 5.23 -10.83
C LEU A 14 -60.69 4.89 -10.02
N LEU A 15 -59.53 4.84 -10.65
CA LEU A 15 -58.24 4.86 -9.95
C LEU A 15 -58.03 6.29 -9.43
N PRO A 16 -57.86 6.50 -8.12
CA PRO A 16 -57.44 7.80 -7.61
C PRO A 16 -56.03 8.10 -8.15
N ALA A 17 -55.88 9.27 -8.74
CA ALA A 17 -54.60 9.80 -9.18
C ALA A 17 -53.64 9.83 -7.97
N CYS A 18 -52.61 8.97 -8.00
CA CYS A 18 -51.50 9.07 -7.07
C CYS A 18 -50.90 10.47 -7.22
N LYS A 19 -51.00 11.28 -6.15
CA LYS A 19 -50.18 12.47 -6.01
C LYS A 19 -48.73 12.03 -6.16
N LYS A 20 -48.03 12.70 -7.07
CA LYS A 20 -46.58 12.63 -7.21
C LYS A 20 -46.00 13.08 -5.87
N ASP A 21 -45.71 12.15 -4.98
CA ASP A 21 -44.89 12.44 -3.82
C ASP A 21 -43.56 12.95 -4.36
N ASN A 22 -43.18 14.14 -3.88
CA ASN A 22 -41.91 14.74 -4.21
C ASN A 22 -40.81 13.74 -3.83
N ALA A 23 -40.26 13.06 -4.83
CA ALA A 23 -39.01 12.35 -4.67
C ALA A 23 -38.02 13.33 -4.02
N PRO A 24 -37.38 12.97 -2.89
CA PRO A 24 -36.38 13.84 -2.30
C PRO A 24 -35.37 14.21 -3.39
N SER A 25 -35.25 15.50 -3.66
CA SER A 25 -34.28 16.02 -4.62
C SER A 25 -32.93 15.42 -4.25
N LEU A 26 -32.26 14.78 -5.21
CA LEU A 26 -30.86 14.37 -5.06
C LEU A 26 -30.11 15.55 -4.43
N PRO A 27 -29.35 15.34 -3.33
CA PRO A 27 -28.62 16.43 -2.70
C PRO A 27 -27.77 17.10 -3.78
N GLY A 28 -28.12 18.34 -4.10
CA GLY A 28 -27.47 19.08 -5.18
C GLY A 28 -25.98 19.19 -4.90
N LEU A 29 -25.17 19.03 -5.94
CA LEU A 29 -23.75 19.28 -5.79
C LEU A 29 -23.53 20.78 -5.51
N VAL A 30 -22.78 21.09 -4.45
CA VAL A 30 -22.41 22.44 -4.06
C VAL A 30 -20.95 22.71 -4.44
N PRO A 31 -20.64 23.90 -5.01
CA PRO A 31 -19.27 24.29 -5.28
C PRO A 31 -18.53 24.59 -3.98
N VAL A 32 -17.33 24.03 -3.85
CA VAL A 32 -16.40 24.25 -2.74
C VAL A 32 -15.09 24.78 -3.29
N THR A 33 -14.70 25.98 -2.86
CA THR A 33 -13.43 26.60 -3.24
C THR A 33 -12.33 26.21 -2.26
N ILE A 34 -11.18 25.83 -2.78
CA ILE A 34 -10.06 25.29 -2.01
C ILE A 34 -8.83 26.16 -2.26
N SER A 35 -8.19 26.60 -1.19
CA SER A 35 -6.89 27.28 -1.21
C SER A 35 -5.85 26.50 -0.42
N THR A 36 -4.59 26.62 -0.84
CA THR A 36 -3.44 25.93 -0.25
C THR A 36 -2.38 26.94 0.21
N PRO A 37 -1.48 26.55 1.13
CA PRO A 37 -0.40 27.44 1.58
C PRO A 37 0.44 27.94 0.41
N GLY A 38 0.60 29.25 0.29
CA GLY A 38 1.38 29.87 -0.79
C GLY A 38 0.86 29.55 -2.20
N SER A 39 -0.41 29.13 -2.34
CA SER A 39 -0.98 28.65 -3.60
C SER A 39 -0.25 27.44 -4.21
N GLU A 40 0.43 26.63 -3.38
CA GLU A 40 1.11 25.43 -3.85
C GLU A 40 0.11 24.42 -4.44
N ALA A 41 0.41 23.91 -5.64
CA ALA A 41 -0.42 22.91 -6.29
C ALA A 41 -0.35 21.55 -5.56
N GLY A 42 -1.49 20.90 -5.39
CA GLY A 42 -1.60 19.60 -4.74
C GLY A 42 -2.69 18.72 -5.35
N TYR A 43 -2.60 17.41 -5.13
CA TYR A 43 -3.62 16.44 -5.53
C TYR A 43 -4.77 16.44 -4.53
N LEU A 44 -6.00 16.57 -5.03
CA LEU A 44 -7.19 16.68 -4.18
C LEU A 44 -7.81 15.31 -3.90
N TYR A 45 -7.99 15.02 -2.61
CA TYR A 45 -8.65 13.83 -2.08
C TYR A 45 -9.94 14.22 -1.36
N ILE A 46 -11.00 13.45 -1.59
CA ILE A 46 -12.29 13.58 -0.90
C ILE A 46 -12.67 12.21 -0.37
N ASP A 47 -12.96 12.14 0.92
CA ASP A 47 -13.31 10.91 1.65
C ASP A 47 -12.31 9.78 1.37
N GLY A 48 -11.02 10.13 1.40
CA GLY A 48 -9.89 9.22 1.17
C GLY A 48 -9.57 8.89 -0.29
N LYS A 49 -10.38 9.35 -1.25
CA LYS A 49 -10.22 9.00 -2.66
C LYS A 49 -9.66 10.17 -3.47
N TYR A 50 -8.67 9.90 -4.31
CA TYR A 50 -8.18 10.89 -5.26
C TYR A 50 -9.28 11.24 -6.27
N THR A 51 -9.44 12.53 -6.54
CA THR A 51 -10.52 13.05 -7.38
C THR A 51 -10.14 13.23 -8.85
N GLY A 52 -8.85 13.07 -9.21
CA GLY A 52 -8.33 13.47 -10.52
C GLY A 52 -8.08 14.98 -10.65
N LYS A 53 -8.43 15.77 -9.63
CA LYS A 53 -8.31 17.23 -9.63
C LYS A 53 -7.14 17.69 -8.78
N THR A 54 -6.76 18.95 -8.99
CA THR A 54 -5.75 19.64 -8.18
C THR A 54 -6.35 20.81 -7.41
N ALA A 55 -5.71 21.14 -6.29
CA ALA A 55 -5.95 22.36 -5.52
C ALA A 55 -4.69 23.26 -5.61
N PRO A 56 -4.77 24.59 -5.47
CA PRO A 56 -5.99 25.38 -5.23
C PRO A 56 -6.95 25.31 -6.44
N GLY A 57 -8.25 25.46 -6.20
CA GLY A 57 -9.26 25.26 -7.23
C GLY A 57 -10.69 25.17 -6.69
N THR A 58 -11.63 24.70 -7.51
CA THR A 58 -13.03 24.47 -7.10
C THR A 58 -13.45 23.05 -7.44
N VAL A 59 -14.19 22.42 -6.52
CA VAL A 59 -14.77 21.08 -6.69
C VAL A 59 -16.26 21.11 -6.34
N ASN A 60 -17.06 20.30 -7.02
CA ASN A 60 -18.48 20.14 -6.72
C ASN A 60 -18.64 18.89 -5.84
N LEU A 61 -19.20 19.04 -4.65
CA LEU A 61 -19.42 17.97 -3.68
C LEU A 61 -20.89 17.85 -3.33
N SER A 62 -21.35 16.68 -2.91
CA SER A 62 -22.64 16.57 -2.24
C SER A 62 -22.67 17.47 -1.00
N ALA A 63 -23.81 18.04 -0.66
CA ALA A 63 -23.96 18.70 0.63
C ALA A 63 -23.82 17.66 1.77
N GLY A 64 -23.12 18.02 2.85
CA GLY A 64 -22.92 17.14 4.00
C GLY A 64 -21.48 17.05 4.49
N HIS A 65 -21.21 16.09 5.37
CA HIS A 65 -19.90 15.91 5.99
C HIS A 65 -18.93 15.22 5.04
N HIS A 66 -17.74 15.80 4.90
CA HIS A 66 -16.66 15.26 4.09
C HIS A 66 -15.31 15.40 4.80
N THR A 67 -14.42 14.45 4.52
CA THR A 67 -12.98 14.61 4.78
C THR A 67 -12.33 15.07 3.48
N MET A 68 -11.71 16.25 3.50
CA MET A 68 -10.97 16.79 2.37
C MET A 68 -9.49 16.77 2.70
N GLY A 69 -8.68 16.34 1.74
CA GLY A 69 -7.24 16.45 1.86
C GLY A 69 -6.55 16.84 0.57
N VAL A 70 -5.37 17.42 0.72
CA VAL A 70 -4.54 17.90 -0.39
C VAL A 70 -3.11 17.40 -0.19
N ALA A 71 -2.62 16.59 -1.13
CA ALA A 71 -1.22 16.19 -1.18
C ALA A 71 -0.41 17.21 -2.01
N LEU A 72 0.31 18.09 -1.32
CA LEU A 72 1.09 19.17 -1.92
C LEU A 72 2.31 18.62 -2.67
N LYS A 73 2.44 19.01 -3.95
CA LYS A 73 3.38 18.37 -4.90
C LYS A 73 4.85 18.67 -4.61
N ASN A 74 5.17 19.90 -4.22
CA ASN A 74 6.55 20.36 -4.05
C ASN A 74 7.05 20.09 -2.64
N SER A 75 6.22 20.36 -1.63
CA SER A 75 6.54 20.14 -0.22
C SER A 75 6.40 18.68 0.21
N GLY A 76 5.79 17.82 -0.61
CA GLY A 76 5.64 16.39 -0.31
C GLY A 76 4.75 16.13 0.92
N THR A 77 3.84 17.05 1.24
CA THR A 77 3.06 17.04 2.47
C THR A 77 1.57 16.84 2.20
N TYR A 78 0.93 15.96 2.96
CA TYR A 78 -0.52 15.84 3.00
C TYR A 78 -1.13 16.78 4.04
N LEU A 79 -2.16 17.52 3.63
CA LEU A 79 -2.99 18.37 4.50
C LEU A 79 -4.40 17.81 4.55
N ARG A 80 -5.06 17.87 5.71
CA ARG A 80 -6.36 17.22 5.95
C ARG A 80 -7.28 18.09 6.80
N LYS A 81 -8.54 18.19 6.40
CA LYS A 81 -9.62 18.81 7.18
C LYS A 81 -10.92 18.02 7.03
N THR A 82 -11.69 17.96 8.11
CA THR A 82 -13.12 17.59 8.05
C THR A 82 -13.95 18.85 7.92
N LEU A 83 -14.94 18.84 7.03
CA LEU A 83 -15.83 19.99 6.82
C LEU A 83 -17.25 19.53 6.51
N THR A 84 -18.20 20.47 6.62
CA THR A 84 -19.57 20.28 6.13
C THR A 84 -19.74 21.11 4.87
N ALA A 85 -19.84 20.45 3.72
CA ALA A 85 -20.04 21.11 2.44
C ALA A 85 -21.46 21.67 2.36
N ALA A 86 -21.55 22.97 2.15
CA ALA A 86 -22.76 23.73 1.86
C ALA A 86 -22.49 24.74 0.72
N ALA A 87 -23.52 25.44 0.24
CA ALA A 87 -23.34 26.48 -0.77
C ALA A 87 -22.30 27.52 -0.32
N ASN A 88 -21.40 27.91 -1.23
CA ASN A 88 -20.32 28.88 -0.99
C ASN A 88 -19.29 28.47 0.08
N THR A 89 -19.11 27.17 0.33
CA THR A 89 -18.07 26.71 1.25
C THR A 89 -16.68 27.05 0.69
N ALA A 90 -15.87 27.72 1.50
CA ALA A 90 -14.46 27.96 1.21
C ALA A 90 -13.59 27.23 2.24
N VAL A 91 -12.61 26.49 1.74
CA VAL A 91 -11.66 25.72 2.55
C VAL A 91 -10.27 26.28 2.32
N ALA A 92 -9.65 26.79 3.39
CA ALA A 92 -8.28 27.28 3.35
C ALA A 92 -7.37 26.34 4.13
N PHE A 93 -6.52 25.61 3.43
CA PHE A 93 -5.50 24.78 4.04
C PHE A 93 -4.29 25.61 4.48
N THR A 94 -3.76 25.25 5.63
CA THR A 94 -2.56 25.82 6.25
C THR A 94 -1.60 24.69 6.61
N THR A 95 -0.35 25.01 6.95
CA THR A 95 0.62 24.00 7.41
C THR A 95 0.21 23.32 8.72
N ALA A 96 -0.65 23.96 9.52
CA ALA A 96 -1.22 23.38 10.74
C ALA A 96 -2.21 22.23 10.46
N ASP A 97 -2.70 22.11 9.22
CA ASP A 97 -3.61 21.03 8.80
C ASP A 97 -2.87 19.74 8.42
N LYS A 98 -1.55 19.68 8.64
CA LYS A 98 -0.78 18.46 8.47
C LYS A 98 -1.16 17.47 9.59
N PRO A 99 -1.72 16.29 9.26
CA PRO A 99 -2.01 15.29 10.28
C PRO A 99 -0.71 14.73 10.85
N VAL A 100 -0.77 14.23 12.09
CA VAL A 100 0.34 13.46 12.66
C VAL A 100 0.50 12.17 11.85
N PRO A 101 1.69 11.87 11.30
CA PRO A 101 1.90 10.64 10.55
C PRO A 101 1.68 9.41 11.42
N LYS A 102 1.10 8.38 10.82
CA LYS A 102 0.99 7.08 11.47
C LYS A 102 2.38 6.45 11.59
N THR A 103 2.70 5.97 12.78
CA THR A 103 3.97 5.28 13.05
C THR A 103 3.85 3.82 12.67
N TRP A 104 4.60 3.41 11.66
CA TRP A 104 4.79 2.02 11.27
C TRP A 104 6.07 1.49 11.90
N LYS A 105 6.09 0.23 12.34
CA LYS A 105 7.27 -0.38 12.97
C LYS A 105 7.78 -1.55 12.15
N ALA A 106 9.05 -1.48 11.75
CA ALA A 106 9.75 -2.54 11.05
C ALA A 106 10.77 -3.23 11.97
N LEU A 107 10.91 -4.55 11.80
CA LEU A 107 12.10 -5.27 12.23
C LEU A 107 12.95 -5.57 11.00
N TRP A 108 14.13 -4.98 10.91
CA TRP A 108 15.13 -5.33 9.90
C TRP A 108 16.08 -6.38 10.46
N ILE A 109 16.27 -7.47 9.72
CA ILE A 109 17.10 -8.61 10.11
C ILE A 109 18.18 -8.84 9.07
N GLY A 110 19.44 -8.69 9.47
CA GLY A 110 20.60 -9.12 8.70
C GLY A 110 20.99 -10.55 9.06
N LEU A 111 21.13 -11.43 8.08
CA LEU A 111 21.65 -12.79 8.31
C LEU A 111 23.15 -12.81 8.08
N TYR A 112 23.92 -13.07 9.14
CA TYR A 112 25.36 -13.20 9.02
C TYR A 112 25.74 -14.41 8.18
N GLU A 113 25.11 -15.55 8.42
CA GLU A 113 25.38 -16.80 7.71
C GLU A 113 24.07 -17.47 7.26
N THR A 114 24.00 -17.81 5.97
CA THR A 114 22.96 -18.68 5.43
C THR A 114 23.56 -19.97 4.89
N ARG A 115 22.93 -21.10 5.19
CA ARG A 115 23.38 -22.44 4.78
C ARG A 115 22.34 -23.14 3.93
N GLY A 116 22.78 -23.97 3.00
CA GLY A 116 21.90 -24.83 2.24
C GLY A 116 22.65 -25.93 1.52
N ASN A 117 21.93 -26.99 1.17
CA ASN A 117 22.47 -28.09 0.37
C ASN A 117 22.43 -27.70 -1.11
N THR A 118 23.59 -27.57 -1.76
CA THR A 118 23.73 -27.27 -3.19
C THR A 118 24.12 -28.51 -3.99
N ALA A 119 24.24 -28.39 -5.31
CA ALA A 119 24.69 -29.50 -6.18
C ALA A 119 26.10 -30.02 -5.82
N THR A 120 26.94 -29.19 -5.19
CA THR A 120 28.30 -29.55 -4.76
C THR A 120 28.38 -29.94 -3.29
N GLY A 121 27.24 -30.11 -2.60
CA GLY A 121 27.15 -30.41 -1.17
C GLY A 121 26.67 -29.21 -0.35
N ASP A 122 26.74 -29.37 0.96
CA ASP A 122 26.41 -28.31 1.90
C ASP A 122 27.42 -27.17 1.78
N CYS A 123 26.92 -25.96 1.65
CA CYS A 123 27.75 -24.77 1.68
C CYS A 123 27.03 -23.62 2.41
N SER A 124 27.81 -22.58 2.71
CA SER A 124 27.34 -21.40 3.45
C SER A 124 27.80 -20.14 2.75
N THR A 125 27.00 -19.08 2.85
CA THR A 125 27.34 -17.72 2.42
C THR A 125 27.30 -16.78 3.62
N HIS A 126 28.16 -15.76 3.60
CA HIS A 126 28.35 -14.86 4.73
C HIS A 126 28.35 -13.39 4.35
N PHE A 127 27.71 -12.58 5.18
CA PHE A 127 27.92 -11.14 5.20
C PHE A 127 28.84 -10.75 6.35
N SER A 128 29.78 -9.86 6.10
CA SER A 128 30.46 -9.14 7.17
C SER A 128 29.51 -8.15 7.84
N THR A 129 29.87 -7.64 9.02
CA THR A 129 29.11 -6.55 9.67
C THR A 129 29.01 -5.32 8.75
N ALA A 130 30.08 -4.97 8.03
CA ALA A 130 30.07 -3.85 7.09
C ALA A 130 29.09 -4.07 5.92
N ASP A 131 28.96 -5.32 5.46
CA ASP A 131 27.97 -5.65 4.43
C ASP A 131 26.54 -5.50 4.96
N LEU A 132 26.27 -5.97 6.17
CA LEU A 132 24.97 -5.80 6.82
C LEU A 132 24.64 -4.32 7.09
N ASP A 133 25.63 -3.51 7.47
CA ASP A 133 25.47 -2.05 7.61
C ASP A 133 25.09 -1.40 6.27
N ALA A 134 25.74 -1.80 5.17
CA ALA A 134 25.42 -1.30 3.84
C ALA A 134 23.99 -1.71 3.43
N GLY A 135 23.60 -2.96 3.68
CA GLY A 135 22.23 -3.45 3.45
C GLY A 135 21.18 -2.69 4.26
N TYR A 136 21.45 -2.41 5.54
CA TYR A 136 20.57 -1.63 6.41
C TYR A 136 20.45 -0.16 5.94
N HIS A 137 21.55 0.45 5.51
CA HIS A 137 21.52 1.79 4.91
C HIS A 137 20.74 1.84 3.60
N PHE A 138 20.79 0.77 2.79
CA PHE A 138 19.96 0.67 1.59
C PHE A 138 18.48 0.56 1.92
N PHE A 139 18.12 -0.26 2.90
CA PHE A 139 16.74 -0.39 3.38
C PHE A 139 16.21 0.95 3.92
N THR A 140 16.93 1.59 4.83
CA THR A 140 16.50 2.87 5.43
C THR A 140 16.45 4.01 4.42
N TRP A 141 17.31 4.01 3.41
CA TRP A 141 17.19 4.90 2.25
C TRP A 141 15.88 4.65 1.49
N SER A 142 15.52 3.38 1.24
CA SER A 142 14.28 3.02 0.56
C SER A 142 13.04 3.47 1.33
N LEU A 143 13.03 3.31 2.66
CA LEU A 143 11.94 3.80 3.51
C LEU A 143 11.70 5.31 3.31
N LYS A 144 12.77 6.11 3.28
CA LYS A 144 12.67 7.57 3.08
C LYS A 144 12.24 7.94 1.66
N GLU A 145 12.92 7.38 0.65
CA GLU A 145 12.72 7.79 -0.74
C GLU A 145 11.46 7.20 -1.38
N HIS A 146 10.99 6.05 -0.93
CA HIS A 146 9.88 5.33 -1.56
C HIS A 146 8.69 5.17 -0.63
N PHE A 147 8.86 4.85 0.65
CA PHE A 147 7.68 4.61 1.49
C PHE A 147 7.09 5.93 1.99
N GLU A 148 7.87 6.71 2.73
CA GLU A 148 7.41 7.95 3.36
C GLU A 148 7.08 9.05 2.33
N LYS A 149 7.93 9.18 1.30
CA LYS A 149 7.74 10.14 0.21
C LYS A 149 6.50 9.82 -0.63
N TYR A 150 6.25 8.55 -0.97
CA TYR A 150 5.06 8.18 -1.75
C TYR A 150 3.78 8.24 -0.93
N ALA A 151 3.90 8.18 0.40
CA ALA A 151 2.83 8.40 1.36
C ALA A 151 2.54 9.88 1.66
N TRP A 152 3.23 10.85 1.03
CA TRP A 152 3.05 12.29 1.30
C TRP A 152 3.24 12.66 2.78
N GLY A 153 4.12 11.92 3.47
CA GLY A 153 4.39 12.14 4.88
C GLY A 153 3.25 11.77 5.83
N THR A 154 2.29 10.94 5.42
CA THR A 154 1.29 10.35 6.33
C THR A 154 1.77 9.10 7.05
N MET A 155 2.90 8.56 6.64
CA MET A 155 3.58 7.41 7.21
C MET A 155 4.96 7.82 7.71
N LYS A 156 5.38 7.28 8.85
CA LYS A 156 6.77 7.30 9.31
C LYS A 156 7.18 5.92 9.82
N TRP A 157 8.44 5.55 9.63
CA TRP A 157 8.94 4.26 10.10
C TRP A 157 9.79 4.38 11.35
N GLU A 158 9.47 3.56 12.35
CA GLU A 158 10.35 3.18 13.45
C GLU A 158 10.99 1.83 13.06
N VAL A 159 12.32 1.77 13.07
CA VAL A 159 13.04 0.57 12.66
C VAL A 159 13.87 0.04 13.81
N GLU A 160 13.65 -1.22 14.15
CA GLU A 160 14.56 -1.99 14.97
C GLU A 160 15.45 -2.84 14.05
N ARG A 161 16.76 -2.86 14.34
CA ARG A 161 17.71 -3.72 13.62
C ARG A 161 18.16 -4.86 14.52
N LYS A 162 18.18 -6.07 13.97
CA LYS A 162 18.72 -7.26 14.62
C LYS A 162 19.51 -8.13 13.64
N ASP A 163 20.79 -8.32 13.90
CA ASP A 163 21.59 -9.23 13.09
C ASP A 163 21.58 -10.63 13.74
N ILE A 164 21.22 -11.66 12.97
CA ILE A 164 21.28 -13.06 13.42
C ILE A 164 22.66 -13.60 13.06
N THR A 165 23.46 -13.90 14.09
CA THR A 165 24.80 -14.46 13.93
C THR A 165 24.83 -15.98 13.84
N ALA A 166 23.76 -16.65 14.30
CA ALA A 166 23.62 -18.09 14.15
C ALA A 166 23.32 -18.45 12.68
N PRO A 167 23.84 -19.58 12.17
CA PRO A 167 23.58 -19.99 10.81
C PRO A 167 22.09 -20.24 10.57
N VAL A 168 21.54 -19.68 9.49
CA VAL A 168 20.15 -19.89 9.08
C VAL A 168 20.09 -20.86 7.90
N THR A 169 19.40 -21.98 8.08
CA THR A 169 19.20 -22.95 7.00
C THR A 169 18.12 -22.47 6.04
N LEU A 170 18.47 -22.38 4.76
CA LEU A 170 17.57 -22.04 3.68
C LEU A 170 16.70 -23.25 3.29
N THR A 171 15.45 -22.97 2.95
CA THR A 171 14.53 -23.96 2.42
C THR A 171 14.61 -23.97 0.89
N LYS A 172 14.76 -25.15 0.28
CA LYS A 172 14.72 -25.28 -1.18
C LYS A 172 13.28 -25.49 -1.65
N GLY A 173 12.76 -24.55 -2.43
CA GLY A 173 11.46 -24.65 -3.09
C GLY A 173 11.56 -24.56 -4.61
N ASN A 174 10.40 -24.46 -5.28
CA ASN A 174 10.32 -24.37 -6.74
C ASN A 174 10.93 -23.06 -7.29
N SER A 175 10.95 -21.99 -6.49
CA SER A 175 11.51 -20.68 -6.85
C SER A 175 13.01 -20.54 -6.53
N GLY A 176 13.64 -21.62 -6.04
CA GLY A 176 15.00 -21.59 -5.50
C GLY A 176 15.00 -21.66 -3.97
N TYR A 177 16.08 -21.17 -3.36
CA TYR A 177 16.25 -21.17 -1.91
C TYR A 177 15.59 -19.93 -1.28
N THR A 178 14.98 -20.10 -0.12
CA THR A 178 14.23 -19.06 0.60
C THR A 178 14.55 -19.08 2.09
N VAL A 179 14.47 -17.91 2.72
CA VAL A 179 14.43 -17.79 4.18
C VAL A 179 12.97 -17.78 4.61
N GLU A 180 12.54 -18.86 5.25
CA GLU A 180 11.14 -19.03 5.64
C GLU A 180 10.77 -18.21 6.89
N PRO A 181 9.56 -17.62 6.95
CA PRO A 181 9.11 -16.85 8.10
C PRO A 181 9.19 -17.63 9.42
N ALA A 182 8.82 -18.92 9.41
CA ALA A 182 8.85 -19.77 10.61
C ALA A 182 10.28 -19.97 11.16
N THR A 183 11.28 -20.08 10.28
CA THR A 183 12.69 -20.20 10.68
C THR A 183 13.16 -18.93 11.40
N ILE A 184 12.80 -17.77 10.89
CA ILE A 184 13.14 -16.48 11.48
C ILE A 184 12.41 -16.24 12.80
N ALA A 185 11.12 -16.60 12.86
CA ALA A 185 10.31 -16.51 14.08
C ALA A 185 10.93 -17.32 15.23
N ALA A 186 11.40 -18.54 14.94
CA ALA A 186 12.01 -19.42 15.94
C ALA A 186 13.31 -18.83 16.53
N LEU A 187 14.08 -18.10 15.72
CA LEU A 187 15.32 -17.43 16.16
C LEU A 187 15.06 -16.05 16.78
N THR A 188 13.86 -15.50 16.59
CA THR A 188 13.51 -14.14 17.00
C THR A 188 12.15 -14.12 17.71
N PRO A 189 12.07 -14.60 18.96
CA PRO A 189 10.81 -14.77 19.70
C PRO A 189 10.01 -13.47 19.92
N GLN A 190 10.65 -12.31 19.78
CA GLN A 190 10.02 -10.98 19.82
C GLN A 190 9.08 -10.71 18.62
N ILE A 191 9.15 -11.49 17.54
CA ILE A 191 8.18 -11.40 16.44
C ILE A 191 6.88 -12.04 16.92
N GLN A 192 5.99 -11.19 17.43
CA GLN A 192 4.67 -11.55 17.92
C GLN A 192 3.61 -10.61 17.32
N PRO A 193 2.34 -11.05 17.27
CA PRO A 193 1.23 -10.19 16.91
C PRO A 193 1.25 -8.84 17.63
N GLY A 194 1.14 -7.75 16.87
CA GLY A 194 1.09 -6.40 17.41
C GLY A 194 2.43 -5.73 17.70
N VAL A 195 3.56 -6.42 17.50
CA VAL A 195 4.88 -5.83 17.73
C VAL A 195 5.37 -5.07 16.49
N TYR A 196 5.34 -5.71 15.32
CA TYR A 196 5.85 -5.14 14.06
C TYR A 196 4.75 -5.16 12.99
N ASP A 197 4.81 -4.17 12.10
CA ASP A 197 3.97 -4.13 10.91
C ASP A 197 4.55 -4.99 9.77
N CYS A 198 5.87 -5.05 9.70
CA CYS A 198 6.59 -5.88 8.73
C CYS A 198 7.98 -6.28 9.24
N VAL A 199 8.39 -7.51 8.95
CA VAL A 199 9.74 -8.02 9.15
C VAL A 199 10.44 -8.06 7.79
N PHE A 200 11.63 -7.46 7.71
CA PHE A 200 12.45 -7.42 6.51
C PHE A 200 13.74 -8.20 6.75
N VAL A 201 14.01 -9.21 5.94
CA VAL A 201 15.19 -10.09 6.09
C VAL A 201 16.13 -9.89 4.91
N PHE A 202 17.41 -9.67 5.20
CA PHE A 202 18.46 -9.45 4.21
C PHE A 202 19.54 -10.51 4.33
N TRP A 203 19.87 -11.19 3.23
CA TRP A 203 20.82 -12.31 3.23
C TRP A 203 21.59 -12.45 1.93
N ARG A 204 22.71 -13.20 1.98
CA ARG A 204 23.66 -13.29 0.87
C ARG A 204 23.35 -14.44 -0.06
N GLU A 205 23.11 -14.14 -1.33
CA GLU A 205 22.81 -15.16 -2.33
C GLU A 205 24.03 -16.03 -2.68
N LYS A 206 25.21 -15.42 -2.80
CA LYS A 206 26.40 -16.09 -3.35
C LYS A 206 27.69 -15.64 -2.67
N GLU A 207 28.60 -16.58 -2.45
CA GLU A 207 29.96 -16.37 -1.96
C GLU A 207 30.92 -17.41 -2.56
N GLY A 208 31.88 -16.94 -3.36
CA GLY A 208 32.80 -17.83 -4.07
C GLY A 208 32.05 -18.87 -4.91
N PRO A 209 32.32 -20.18 -4.73
CA PRO A 209 31.59 -21.24 -5.44
C PRO A 209 30.21 -21.56 -4.84
N CYS A 210 29.92 -21.11 -3.62
CA CYS A 210 28.63 -21.34 -2.96
C CYS A 210 27.60 -20.33 -3.47
N GLY A 211 26.44 -20.81 -3.90
CA GLY A 211 25.37 -19.95 -4.39
C GLY A 211 24.00 -20.58 -4.24
N PHE A 212 23.03 -19.73 -3.95
CA PHE A 212 21.63 -20.09 -3.72
C PHE A 212 20.72 -19.41 -4.77
N PRO A 213 20.90 -19.78 -6.06
CA PRO A 213 20.15 -19.15 -7.14
C PRO A 213 18.64 -19.38 -6.96
N GLY A 214 17.88 -18.43 -7.47
CA GLY A 214 16.42 -18.41 -7.41
C GLY A 214 15.89 -17.35 -8.35
N ASN A 215 14.67 -17.51 -8.82
CA ASN A 215 14.09 -16.66 -9.86
C ASN A 215 13.51 -15.34 -9.31
N TYR A 216 14.12 -14.81 -8.25
CA TYR A 216 13.64 -13.64 -7.52
C TYR A 216 14.81 -12.87 -6.93
N PHE A 217 14.61 -11.58 -6.68
CA PHE A 217 15.56 -10.74 -5.93
C PHE A 217 15.03 -10.47 -4.52
N GLY A 218 13.76 -10.08 -4.43
CA GLY A 218 12.96 -10.10 -3.21
C GLY A 218 11.83 -11.14 -3.29
N LEU A 219 11.32 -11.53 -2.13
CA LEU A 219 10.06 -12.25 -2.01
C LEU A 219 9.26 -11.76 -0.83
N ALA A 220 7.96 -11.71 -1.07
CA ALA A 220 6.92 -11.47 -0.09
C ALA A 220 5.78 -12.44 -0.36
N ARG A 221 5.42 -13.25 0.64
CA ARG A 221 4.43 -14.34 0.45
C ARG A 221 3.35 -14.42 1.52
N THR A 222 3.44 -13.60 2.56
CA THR A 222 2.52 -13.69 3.69
C THR A 222 1.30 -12.81 3.44
N ASN A 223 0.12 -13.34 3.78
CA ASN A 223 -1.01 -12.49 4.11
C ASN A 223 -0.86 -12.11 5.60
N PRO A 224 -0.48 -10.86 5.92
CA PRO A 224 -0.04 -10.50 7.26
C PRO A 224 -1.01 -10.94 8.35
N ILE A 225 -2.33 -10.77 8.19
CA ILE A 225 -3.31 -11.04 9.24
C ILE A 225 -3.65 -12.53 9.36
N ALA A 226 -3.49 -13.30 8.28
CA ALA A 226 -3.75 -14.74 8.27
C ALA A 226 -2.59 -15.56 8.86
N GLU A 227 -1.36 -15.01 8.87
CA GLU A 227 -0.21 -15.67 9.48
C GLU A 227 -0.30 -15.70 11.01
N ALA A 228 0.27 -16.73 11.64
CA ALA A 228 0.34 -16.85 13.11
C ALA A 228 1.04 -15.65 13.77
N MET A 229 2.07 -15.09 13.12
CA MET A 229 2.83 -13.94 13.62
C MET A 229 2.08 -12.60 13.46
N LYS A 230 1.04 -12.56 12.63
CA LYS A 230 0.25 -11.36 12.31
C LYS A 230 1.07 -10.13 11.89
N THR A 231 2.05 -10.32 11.01
CA THR A 231 2.96 -9.27 10.49
C THR A 231 3.24 -9.52 9.01
N GLY A 232 3.58 -8.46 8.26
CA GLY A 232 4.19 -8.63 6.94
C GLY A 232 5.56 -9.29 7.06
N TYR A 233 5.97 -10.01 6.01
CA TYR A 233 7.28 -10.60 5.90
C TYR A 233 7.85 -10.43 4.49
N VAL A 234 9.03 -9.83 4.41
CA VAL A 234 9.79 -9.57 3.19
C VAL A 234 11.17 -10.17 3.36
N THR A 235 11.63 -10.93 2.37
CA THR A 235 13.03 -11.39 2.30
C THR A 235 13.66 -10.89 1.02
N VAL A 236 14.85 -10.30 1.12
CA VAL A 236 15.66 -9.87 -0.02
C VAL A 236 17.01 -10.55 0.04
N LYS A 237 17.40 -11.17 -1.06
CA LYS A 237 18.73 -11.75 -1.22
C LYS A 237 19.57 -10.86 -2.12
N LEU A 238 20.86 -10.75 -1.84
CA LEU A 238 21.78 -10.00 -2.67
C LEU A 238 23.03 -10.83 -2.95
N ASP A 239 23.44 -10.89 -4.22
CA ASP A 239 24.82 -11.21 -4.59
C ASP A 239 25.60 -9.90 -4.60
N PRO A 240 26.43 -9.62 -3.57
CA PRO A 240 27.18 -8.37 -3.52
C PRO A 240 28.34 -8.32 -4.50
N GLY A 241 28.69 -9.42 -5.16
CA GLY A 241 29.90 -9.52 -5.97
C GLY A 241 31.16 -9.23 -5.14
N ALA A 242 32.06 -8.41 -5.69
CA ALA A 242 33.29 -7.99 -5.02
C ALA A 242 33.10 -6.78 -4.09
N ASP A 243 32.04 -5.98 -4.30
CA ASP A 243 31.77 -4.76 -3.53
C ASP A 243 30.26 -4.55 -3.40
N ILE A 244 29.74 -4.77 -2.19
CA ILE A 244 28.32 -4.59 -1.88
C ILE A 244 27.86 -3.14 -2.09
N THR A 245 28.73 -2.16 -1.86
CA THR A 245 28.37 -0.73 -1.98
C THR A 245 28.17 -0.38 -3.44
N ALA A 246 29.08 -0.82 -4.31
CA ALA A 246 28.94 -0.66 -5.76
C ALA A 246 27.64 -1.32 -6.27
N THR A 247 27.39 -2.56 -5.84
CA THR A 247 26.18 -3.30 -6.20
C THR A 247 24.90 -2.60 -5.74
N ILE A 248 24.83 -2.16 -4.47
CA ILE A 248 23.68 -1.41 -3.95
C ILE A 248 23.48 -0.10 -4.73
N ASN A 249 24.55 0.63 -5.03
CA ASN A 249 24.45 1.88 -5.80
C ASN A 249 23.94 1.63 -7.23
N GLN A 250 24.35 0.53 -7.86
CA GLN A 250 23.77 0.10 -9.13
C GLN A 250 22.26 -0.12 -8.98
N TYR A 251 21.80 -0.90 -7.99
CA TYR A 251 20.37 -1.13 -7.76
C TYR A 251 19.60 0.17 -7.53
N LYS A 252 20.15 1.11 -6.75
CA LYS A 252 19.53 2.44 -6.56
C LYS A 252 19.30 3.20 -7.86
N THR A 253 20.04 2.89 -8.92
CA THR A 253 19.89 3.51 -10.24
C THR A 253 19.06 2.69 -11.22
N SER A 254 19.20 1.37 -11.24
CA SER A 254 18.59 0.50 -12.26
C SER A 254 17.26 -0.10 -11.82
N ASP A 255 17.13 -0.46 -10.54
CA ASP A 255 15.92 -1.03 -9.95
C ASP A 255 15.85 -0.69 -8.44
N PRO A 256 15.51 0.57 -8.11
CA PRO A 256 15.53 1.02 -6.72
C PRO A 256 14.36 0.47 -5.88
N GLY A 257 13.41 -0.20 -6.52
CA GLY A 257 12.09 -0.49 -5.97
C GLY A 257 11.99 -1.73 -5.08
N VAL A 258 13.03 -2.56 -4.96
CA VAL A 258 12.92 -3.91 -4.35
C VAL A 258 12.17 -3.94 -3.01
N TRP A 259 12.53 -3.07 -2.05
CA TRP A 259 11.91 -3.11 -0.73
C TRP A 259 10.43 -2.71 -0.77
N VAL A 260 10.09 -1.68 -1.55
CA VAL A 260 8.70 -1.22 -1.69
C VAL A 260 7.88 -2.21 -2.51
N HIS A 261 8.47 -2.84 -3.53
CA HIS A 261 7.86 -3.90 -4.32
C HIS A 261 7.42 -5.06 -3.44
N GLU A 262 8.33 -5.61 -2.64
CA GLU A 262 7.99 -6.75 -1.77
C GLU A 262 7.04 -6.35 -0.63
N TRP A 263 7.17 -5.15 -0.09
CA TRP A 263 6.19 -4.66 0.88
C TRP A 263 4.79 -4.53 0.28
N LEU A 264 4.68 -4.13 -0.99
CA LEU A 264 3.40 -4.05 -1.69
C LEU A 264 2.75 -5.42 -1.85
N HIS A 265 3.51 -6.49 -2.16
CA HIS A 265 2.97 -7.86 -2.19
C HIS A 265 2.32 -8.29 -0.87
N THR A 266 2.89 -7.89 0.26
CA THR A 266 2.37 -8.26 1.60
C THR A 266 1.33 -7.28 2.11
N VAL A 267 1.78 -6.10 2.54
CA VAL A 267 0.94 -5.10 3.21
C VAL A 267 0.15 -4.30 2.18
N GLY A 268 0.78 -3.92 1.07
CA GLY A 268 0.12 -3.08 0.05
C GLY A 268 -1.11 -3.73 -0.58
N GLU A 269 -1.03 -5.04 -0.84
CA GLU A 269 -2.09 -5.82 -1.45
C GLU A 269 -2.93 -6.55 -0.42
N ASN A 270 -2.37 -7.55 0.27
CA ASN A 270 -3.20 -8.45 1.08
C ASN A 270 -3.89 -7.69 2.21
N PHE A 271 -3.14 -6.89 2.98
CA PHE A 271 -3.71 -6.17 4.11
C PHE A 271 -4.73 -5.10 3.70
N TYR A 272 -4.41 -4.26 2.71
CA TYR A 272 -5.34 -3.21 2.29
C TYR A 272 -6.53 -3.74 1.48
N GLN A 273 -6.38 -4.83 0.74
CA GLN A 273 -7.51 -5.50 0.09
C GLN A 273 -8.50 -6.06 1.14
N GLU A 274 -8.01 -6.66 2.23
CA GLU A 274 -8.86 -7.10 3.35
C GLU A 274 -9.57 -5.94 4.07
N LYS A 275 -8.97 -4.74 4.07
CA LYS A 275 -9.61 -3.51 4.56
C LYS A 275 -10.64 -2.93 3.58
N GLY A 276 -10.91 -3.60 2.46
CA GLY A 276 -11.93 -3.22 1.49
C GLY A 276 -11.49 -2.13 0.51
N LEU A 277 -10.18 -1.88 0.36
CA LEU A 277 -9.70 -0.93 -0.64
C LEU A 277 -9.77 -1.53 -2.05
N ASN A 278 -10.02 -0.66 -3.03
CA ASN A 278 -10.00 -1.02 -4.43
C ASN A 278 -8.57 -0.86 -4.96
N LEU A 279 -7.91 -1.99 -5.17
CA LEU A 279 -6.55 -2.05 -5.69
C LEU A 279 -6.58 -2.34 -7.20
N PRO A 280 -5.47 -2.08 -7.91
CA PRO A 280 -5.32 -2.47 -9.31
C PRO A 280 -5.62 -3.96 -9.56
N GLU A 281 -6.04 -4.28 -10.78
CA GLU A 281 -6.25 -5.67 -11.18
C GLU A 281 -4.95 -6.47 -11.10
N LYS A 282 -5.07 -7.79 -10.94
CA LYS A 282 -3.91 -8.68 -10.76
C LYS A 282 -3.37 -9.15 -12.10
N ALA A 283 -2.06 -9.05 -12.29
CA ALA A 283 -1.32 -9.68 -13.38
C ALA A 283 -0.38 -10.75 -12.81
N GLY A 284 -0.42 -11.98 -13.32
CA GLY A 284 0.39 -13.07 -12.76
C GLY A 284 0.09 -13.37 -11.28
N GLY A 285 -1.13 -13.07 -10.82
CA GLY A 285 -1.60 -13.33 -9.45
C GLY A 285 -1.44 -12.18 -8.45
N PHE A 286 -0.78 -11.08 -8.83
CA PHE A 286 -0.51 -9.95 -7.93
C PHE A 286 -0.81 -8.60 -8.60
N SER A 287 -1.32 -7.64 -7.84
CA SER A 287 -1.65 -6.30 -8.35
C SER A 287 -0.40 -5.51 -8.70
N VAL A 288 0.68 -5.63 -7.92
CA VAL A 288 1.94 -4.90 -8.08
C VAL A 288 2.65 -5.27 -9.38
N HIS A 289 2.39 -6.46 -9.92
CA HIS A 289 2.89 -6.91 -11.22
C HIS A 289 2.07 -6.38 -12.41
N ALA A 290 0.93 -5.71 -12.17
CA ALA A 290 0.06 -5.19 -13.22
C ALA A 290 0.52 -3.84 -13.79
N ALA A 291 1.67 -3.31 -13.38
CA ALA A 291 2.17 -1.99 -13.78
C ALA A 291 2.05 -1.71 -15.30
N GLU A 292 2.43 -2.68 -16.14
CA GLU A 292 2.37 -2.54 -17.60
C GLU A 292 0.95 -2.55 -18.17
N LEU A 293 0.00 -3.23 -17.52
CA LEU A 293 -1.43 -3.17 -17.89
C LEU A 293 -1.98 -1.74 -17.73
N TYR A 294 -1.40 -0.99 -16.79
CA TYR A 294 -1.70 0.42 -16.55
C TYR A 294 -0.70 1.38 -17.23
N HIS A 295 0.08 0.88 -18.19
CA HIS A 295 1.03 1.65 -19.00
C HIS A 295 2.22 2.27 -18.25
N TYR A 296 2.55 1.75 -17.07
CA TYR A 296 3.78 2.11 -16.36
C TYR A 296 4.97 1.30 -16.89
N THR A 297 6.15 1.92 -16.92
CA THR A 297 7.38 1.30 -17.41
C THR A 297 8.36 0.98 -16.28
N PHE A 298 9.11 -0.10 -16.44
CA PHE A 298 10.18 -0.47 -15.50
C PHE A 298 11.21 0.67 -15.38
N PRO A 299 11.74 1.01 -14.18
CA PRO A 299 11.67 0.28 -12.91
C PRO A 299 10.42 0.54 -12.03
N TRP A 300 9.29 0.94 -12.62
CA TRP A 300 7.97 1.01 -11.95
C TRP A 300 7.91 1.92 -10.71
N MET A 301 8.84 2.85 -10.54
CA MET A 301 8.83 3.77 -9.40
C MET A 301 7.60 4.70 -9.41
N ASP A 302 7.19 5.13 -10.60
CA ASP A 302 5.97 5.89 -10.79
C ASP A 302 4.72 5.07 -10.45
N TRP A 303 4.76 3.77 -10.75
CA TRP A 303 3.72 2.82 -10.40
C TRP A 303 3.61 2.65 -8.88
N TYR A 304 4.72 2.40 -8.18
CA TYR A 304 4.72 2.28 -6.72
C TYR A 304 4.24 3.56 -6.05
N ARG A 305 4.68 4.72 -6.55
CA ARG A 305 4.22 6.01 -6.06
C ARG A 305 2.72 6.17 -6.21
N ASP A 306 2.19 5.89 -7.39
CA ASP A 306 0.78 6.09 -7.68
C ASP A 306 -0.09 5.04 -6.96
N PHE A 307 0.40 3.80 -6.81
CA PHE A 307 -0.25 2.75 -6.03
C PHE A 307 -0.39 3.18 -4.56
N ILE A 308 0.72 3.55 -3.91
CA ILE A 308 0.72 3.99 -2.50
C ILE A 308 -0.11 5.25 -2.31
N SER A 309 -0.03 6.20 -3.25
CA SER A 309 -0.80 7.44 -3.16
C SER A 309 -2.25 7.35 -3.64
N GLY A 310 -2.73 6.18 -4.07
CA GLY A 310 -4.11 5.96 -4.51
C GLY A 310 -4.48 6.71 -5.79
N ARG A 311 -3.52 6.84 -6.72
CA ARG A 311 -3.63 7.63 -7.95
C ARG A 311 -3.48 6.81 -9.23
N VAL A 312 -3.45 5.48 -9.15
CA VAL A 312 -3.47 4.63 -10.35
C VAL A 312 -4.80 4.86 -11.07
N SER A 313 -4.76 5.30 -12.33
CA SER A 313 -5.98 5.46 -13.12
C SER A 313 -6.63 4.11 -13.35
N ASN A 314 -7.90 3.95 -12.98
CA ASN A 314 -8.62 2.73 -13.29
C ASN A 314 -8.90 2.66 -14.81
N THR A 315 -8.68 1.49 -15.41
CA THR A 315 -9.06 1.20 -16.79
C THR A 315 -10.56 0.91 -16.92
N GLY A 316 -11.23 0.59 -15.81
CA GLY A 316 -12.69 0.43 -15.69
C GLY A 316 -13.45 1.74 -15.39
N SER A 317 -14.75 1.62 -15.14
CA SER A 317 -15.67 2.76 -15.00
C SER A 317 -15.82 3.31 -13.58
N SER A 318 -15.57 2.52 -12.54
CA SER A 318 -15.67 2.97 -11.14
C SER A 318 -14.95 2.00 -10.17
N PRO A 319 -14.20 2.51 -9.17
CA PRO A 319 -13.83 3.91 -8.96
C PRO A 319 -12.85 4.40 -10.03
N ALA A 320 -12.74 5.71 -10.25
CA ALA A 320 -11.84 6.27 -11.27
C ALA A 320 -10.34 6.07 -10.96
N TYR A 321 -10.00 5.92 -9.68
CA TYR A 321 -8.62 5.72 -9.23
C TYR A 321 -8.54 4.59 -8.21
N LEU A 322 -7.41 3.88 -8.22
CA LEU A 322 -7.12 2.70 -7.42
C LEU A 322 -5.85 2.90 -6.58
N GLY A 323 -5.70 2.07 -5.56
CA GLY A 323 -4.54 2.03 -4.68
C GLY A 323 -4.88 2.32 -3.22
N ILE A 324 -3.87 2.69 -2.43
CA ILE A 324 -3.97 2.78 -0.97
C ILE A 324 -4.48 4.17 -0.55
N GLY A 325 -3.70 5.20 -0.84
CA GLY A 325 -4.07 6.60 -0.58
C GLY A 325 -3.70 7.09 0.83
N PRO A 326 -3.51 8.41 1.01
CA PRO A 326 -3.01 8.99 2.27
C PRO A 326 -3.88 8.71 3.49
N GLU A 327 -5.22 8.76 3.36
CA GLU A 327 -6.14 8.52 4.48
C GLU A 327 -6.06 7.07 4.98
N ALA A 328 -5.89 6.08 4.09
CA ALA A 328 -5.75 4.69 4.49
C ALA A 328 -4.42 4.45 5.22
N LEU A 329 -3.36 5.16 4.85
CA LEU A 329 -2.06 5.12 5.52
C LEU A 329 -2.08 5.80 6.90
N LEU A 330 -2.96 6.78 7.12
CA LEU A 330 -3.24 7.38 8.44
C LEU A 330 -4.08 6.47 9.35
N GLY A 331 -4.78 5.50 8.76
CA GLY A 331 -5.62 4.53 9.46
C GLY A 331 -4.81 3.50 10.27
N CYS A 332 -5.44 2.37 10.58
CA CYS A 332 -4.76 1.32 11.34
C CYS A 332 -3.63 0.68 10.56
N THR A 333 -2.53 0.42 11.25
CA THR A 333 -1.45 -0.39 10.70
C THR A 333 -1.74 -1.90 10.89
N VAL A 334 -0.84 -2.74 10.37
CA VAL A 334 -0.91 -4.20 10.51
C VAL A 334 -0.83 -4.60 11.98
N ARG A 335 0.14 -4.05 12.73
CA ARG A 335 0.35 -4.37 14.15
C ARG A 335 -0.81 -3.91 15.02
N GLU A 336 -1.38 -2.73 14.76
CA GLU A 336 -2.58 -2.26 15.46
C GLU A 336 -3.76 -3.20 15.19
N THR A 337 -3.95 -3.63 13.93
CA THR A 337 -5.01 -4.57 13.55
C THR A 337 -4.80 -5.96 14.18
N ALA A 338 -3.57 -6.44 14.26
CA ALA A 338 -3.23 -7.78 14.76
C ALA A 338 -3.73 -8.06 16.18
N VAL A 339 -3.84 -7.01 17.00
CA VAL A 339 -4.29 -7.05 18.41
C VAL A 339 -5.64 -6.38 18.63
N ASN A 340 -6.40 -6.11 17.56
CA ASN A 340 -7.67 -5.37 17.62
C ASN A 340 -7.55 -3.99 18.28
N GLY A 341 -6.38 -3.34 18.15
CA GLY A 341 -6.07 -2.03 18.72
C GLY A 341 -6.38 -0.86 17.79
N CYS A 342 -7.27 -1.06 16.81
CA CYS A 342 -7.76 0.03 15.97
C CYS A 342 -8.60 1.01 16.80
N PRO A 343 -8.30 2.33 16.73
CA PRO A 343 -9.08 3.35 17.42
C PRO A 343 -10.50 3.53 16.86
#